data_AF-A0AAX4HQ63-F1
#
_entry.id   AF-A0AAX4HQ63-F1
#
_cell.length_a   1.000
_cell.length_b   1.000
_cell.length_c   1.000
_cell.angle_alpha   90.00
_cell.angle_beta   90.00
_cell.angle_gamma   90.00
#
_symmetry.space_group_name_H-M   'P 1'
#
loop_
_entity.id
_entity.type
_entity.pdbx_description
1 polymer ?
#
loop_
_entity_poly.entity_id
_entity_poly.type
_entity_poly.pdbx_seq_one_letter_code
_entity_poly.pdbx_strand_id
1 'polypeptide(L)'
;MEDTTIEDTLKTVEALYVQKDYANALKTLEANKSKISSGLWHYNMGTVYAGMREFGKARFHLLQAEREGFISKESEQNLELVEKELETTRLEKPLAWSDYAVRGAMIASEGILSTLALFVLIAGMVGVLKKKSLSAFAALTVFVLLIVGLDFWINSWPLAVVSAPQGIQDGPSAIFPTREELPAGVLVLATHQGEWRKILYPSRYQGWIKNTGLEELK
;
A
#
# COMPACT_ATOMS: atom_id res chain seq x y z
N MET A 1 20.02 -12.20 22.19
CA MET A 1 20.20 -13.55 21.61
C MET A 1 19.25 -13.77 20.44
N GLU A 2 18.09 -13.11 20.38
CA GLU A 2 17.14 -13.23 19.26
C GLU A 2 17.64 -12.51 17.98
N ASP A 3 18.23 -11.32 18.12
CA ASP A 3 18.76 -10.51 16.99
C ASP A 3 19.81 -11.24 16.14
N THR A 4 20.67 -12.05 16.76
CA THR A 4 21.72 -12.82 16.05
C THR A 4 21.11 -13.79 15.04
N THR A 5 19.95 -14.36 15.34
CA THR A 5 19.29 -15.34 14.46
C THR A 5 18.58 -14.69 13.27
N ILE A 6 18.07 -13.46 13.44
CA ILE A 6 17.46 -12.68 12.36
C ILE A 6 18.54 -12.16 11.42
N GLU A 7 19.61 -11.60 11.97
CA GLU A 7 20.75 -11.09 11.17
C GLU A 7 21.38 -12.20 10.32
N ASP A 8 21.61 -13.39 10.88
CA ASP A 8 22.12 -14.55 10.13
C ASP A 8 21.16 -15.00 9.03
N THR A 9 19.85 -14.96 9.29
CA THR A 9 18.83 -15.28 8.29
C THR A 9 18.88 -14.27 7.13
N LEU A 10 18.96 -12.97 7.43
CA LEU A 10 19.00 -11.93 6.40
C LEU A 10 20.30 -11.98 5.59
N LYS A 11 21.45 -12.24 6.22
CA LYS A 11 22.72 -12.48 5.50
C LYS A 11 22.63 -13.69 4.56
N THR A 12 21.94 -14.74 4.99
CA THR A 12 21.69 -15.91 4.13
C THR A 12 20.84 -15.54 2.92
N VAL A 13 19.75 -14.79 3.13
CA VAL A 13 18.89 -14.28 2.05
C VAL A 13 19.67 -13.39 1.08
N GLU A 14 20.49 -12.48 1.59
CA GLU A 14 21.36 -11.62 0.80
C GLU A 14 22.34 -12.43 -0.06
N ALA A 15 23.02 -13.41 0.53
CA ALA A 15 23.93 -14.29 -0.19
C ALA A 15 23.23 -15.07 -1.32
N LEU A 16 22.03 -15.60 -1.05
CA LEU A 16 21.21 -16.29 -2.04
C LEU A 16 20.77 -15.34 -3.16
N TYR A 17 20.38 -14.11 -2.82
CA TYR A 17 20.01 -13.08 -3.80
C TYR A 17 21.18 -12.72 -4.72
N VAL A 18 22.37 -12.48 -4.17
CA VAL A 18 23.59 -12.18 -4.95
C VAL A 18 23.96 -13.34 -5.88
N GLN A 19 23.75 -14.58 -5.43
CA GLN A 19 23.93 -15.79 -6.22
C GLN A 19 22.81 -16.03 -7.25
N LYS A 20 21.78 -15.17 -7.29
CA LYS A 20 20.55 -15.30 -8.10
C LYS A 20 19.75 -16.56 -7.80
N ASP A 21 19.94 -17.15 -6.63
CA ASP A 21 19.14 -18.27 -6.13
C ASP A 21 17.87 -17.74 -5.43
N TYR A 22 17.02 -17.10 -6.24
CA TYR A 22 15.82 -16.44 -5.74
C TYR A 22 14.80 -17.42 -5.14
N ALA A 23 14.74 -18.65 -5.64
CA ALA A 23 13.83 -19.66 -5.13
C ALA A 23 14.15 -20.02 -3.67
N ASN A 24 15.44 -20.25 -3.36
CA ASN A 24 15.85 -20.50 -1.98
C ASN A 24 15.80 -19.23 -1.12
N ALA A 25 16.04 -18.04 -1.70
CA ALA A 25 15.85 -16.78 -0.97
C ALA A 25 14.39 -16.63 -0.49
N LEU A 26 13.40 -16.82 -1.38
CA LEU A 26 11.98 -16.78 -1.03
C LEU A 26 11.62 -17.86 0.00
N LYS A 27 12.10 -19.09 -0.19
CA LYS A 27 11.85 -20.18 0.76
C LYS A 27 12.41 -19.87 2.16
N THR A 28 13.58 -19.26 2.22
CA THR A 28 14.21 -18.84 3.49
C THR A 28 13.40 -17.74 4.18
N LEU A 29 12.90 -16.75 3.42
CA LEU A 29 12.04 -15.69 3.92
C LEU A 29 10.70 -16.24 4.45
N GLU A 30 10.04 -17.13 3.71
CA GLU A 30 8.78 -17.74 4.14
C GLU A 30 8.95 -18.58 5.41
N ALA A 31 10.01 -19.40 5.48
CA ALA A 31 10.28 -20.24 6.64
C ALA A 31 10.56 -19.44 7.93
N ASN A 32 10.94 -18.17 7.81
CA ASN A 32 11.26 -17.30 8.95
C ASN A 32 10.32 -16.09 9.07
N LYS A 33 9.17 -16.11 8.39
CA LYS A 33 8.21 -14.99 8.38
C LYS A 33 7.81 -14.53 9.78
N SER A 34 7.61 -15.44 10.73
CA SER A 34 7.21 -15.10 12.10
C SER A 34 8.32 -14.46 12.94
N LYS A 35 9.58 -14.53 12.51
CA LYS A 35 10.74 -13.98 13.21
C LYS A 35 11.18 -12.62 12.68
N ILE A 36 10.82 -12.31 11.43
CA ILE A 36 11.17 -11.06 10.76
C ILE A 36 9.99 -10.10 10.96
N SER A 37 10.27 -8.82 11.26
CA SER A 37 9.19 -7.83 11.32
C SER A 37 8.48 -7.76 9.96
N SER A 38 7.16 -7.62 9.98
CA SER A 38 6.33 -7.74 8.77
C SER A 38 6.83 -6.81 7.65
N GLY A 39 7.11 -5.54 7.98
CA GLY A 39 7.56 -4.57 6.98
C GLY A 39 8.93 -4.95 6.37
N LEU A 40 9.86 -5.44 7.18
CA LEU A 40 11.16 -5.92 6.71
C LEU A 40 11.02 -7.21 5.87
N TRP A 41 10.11 -8.11 6.26
CA TRP A 41 9.80 -9.32 5.49
C TRP A 41 9.24 -8.96 4.11
N HIS A 42 8.27 -8.05 4.06
CA HIS A 42 7.68 -7.54 2.83
C HIS A 42 8.73 -6.83 1.94
N TYR A 43 9.58 -5.98 2.50
CA TYR A 43 10.67 -5.34 1.75
C TYR A 43 11.60 -6.37 1.09
N ASN A 44 12.01 -7.40 1.84
CA ASN A 44 12.90 -8.44 1.30
C ASN A 44 12.19 -9.29 0.24
N MET A 45 10.93 -9.68 0.44
CA MET A 45 10.13 -10.38 -0.57
C MET A 45 10.03 -9.55 -1.85
N GLY A 46 9.74 -8.25 -1.73
CA GLY A 46 9.66 -7.32 -2.84
C GLY A 46 10.97 -7.21 -3.62
N THR A 47 12.08 -7.12 -2.90
CA THR A 47 13.44 -7.08 -3.47
C THR A 47 13.77 -8.35 -4.24
N VAL A 48 13.45 -9.53 -3.70
CA VAL A 48 13.68 -10.82 -4.36
C VAL A 48 12.80 -10.95 -5.62
N TYR A 49 11.50 -10.61 -5.54
CA TYR A 49 10.62 -10.62 -6.71
C TYR A 49 11.05 -9.63 -7.80
N ALA A 50 11.59 -8.47 -7.43
CA ALA A 50 12.17 -7.53 -8.38
C ALA A 50 13.39 -8.15 -9.11
N GLY A 51 14.24 -8.87 -8.38
CA GLY A 51 15.36 -9.63 -8.96
C GLY A 51 14.92 -10.74 -9.94
N MET A 52 13.75 -11.34 -9.69
CA MET A 52 13.10 -12.31 -10.58
C MET A 52 12.37 -11.66 -11.77
N ARG A 53 12.28 -10.32 -11.82
CA ARG A 53 11.46 -9.55 -12.79
C ARG A 53 9.96 -9.83 -12.68
N GLU A 54 9.49 -10.31 -11.53
CA GLU A 54 8.07 -10.44 -11.20
C GLU A 54 7.54 -9.12 -10.62
N PHE A 55 7.59 -8.05 -11.43
CA PHE A 55 7.41 -6.69 -10.95
C PHE A 55 6.05 -6.41 -10.30
N GLY A 56 4.97 -7.07 -10.72
CA GLY A 56 3.66 -6.93 -10.08
C GLY A 56 3.67 -7.39 -8.61
N LYS A 57 4.29 -8.55 -8.34
CA LYS A 57 4.48 -9.05 -6.97
C LYS A 57 5.49 -8.21 -6.20
N ALA A 58 6.56 -7.78 -6.86
CA ALA A 58 7.54 -6.88 -6.25
C ALA A 58 6.87 -5.60 -5.74
N ARG A 59 6.03 -4.97 -6.58
CA ARG A 59 5.31 -3.76 -6.22
C ARG A 59 4.36 -3.97 -5.05
N PHE A 60 3.59 -5.07 -5.07
CA PHE A 60 2.73 -5.43 -3.95
C PHE A 60 3.51 -5.48 -2.63
N HIS A 61 4.61 -6.23 -2.60
CA HIS A 61 5.39 -6.40 -1.38
C HIS A 61 6.09 -5.11 -0.93
N LEU A 62 6.58 -4.28 -1.86
CA LEU A 62 7.21 -3.00 -1.51
C LEU A 62 6.19 -2.00 -0.96
N LEU A 63 5.01 -1.87 -1.58
CA LEU A 63 3.93 -1.03 -1.05
C LEU A 63 3.44 -1.52 0.32
N GLN A 64 3.35 -2.83 0.51
CA GLN A 64 2.99 -3.40 1.80
C GLN A 64 4.06 -3.12 2.87
N ALA A 65 5.34 -3.14 2.51
CA ALA A 65 6.43 -2.79 3.42
C ALA A 65 6.31 -1.33 3.91
N GLU A 66 6.01 -0.40 2.99
CA GLU A 66 5.80 1.02 3.32
C GLU A 66 4.60 1.21 4.25
N ARG A 67 3.47 0.55 3.97
CA ARG A 67 2.27 0.59 4.84
C ARG A 67 2.54 0.08 6.25
N GLU A 68 3.44 -0.88 6.38
CA GLU A 68 3.87 -1.43 7.67
C GLU A 68 4.99 -0.61 8.34
N GLY A 69 5.30 0.56 7.78
CA GLY A 69 6.25 1.52 8.34
C GLY A 69 7.72 1.22 8.01
N PHE A 70 8.01 0.28 7.12
CA PHE A 70 9.37 0.07 6.62
C PHE A 70 9.68 1.08 5.52
N ILE A 71 10.10 2.28 5.95
CA ILE A 71 10.44 3.39 5.06
C ILE A 71 11.95 3.60 5.11
N SER A 72 12.63 3.31 4.00
CA SER A 72 14.07 3.51 3.82
C SER A 72 14.32 4.01 2.42
N LYS A 73 15.46 4.69 2.23
CA LYS A 73 15.87 5.17 0.91
C LYS A 73 15.98 4.03 -0.09
N GLU A 74 16.46 2.87 0.37
CA GLU A 74 16.59 1.66 -0.42
C GLU A 74 15.21 1.09 -0.81
N SER A 75 14.22 1.15 0.08
CA SER A 75 12.84 0.77 -0.22
C SER A 75 12.21 1.67 -1.28
N GLU A 76 12.36 2.99 -1.12
CA GLU A 76 11.86 3.99 -2.08
C GLU A 76 12.49 3.78 -3.48
N GLN A 77 13.81 3.57 -3.53
CA GLN A 77 14.53 3.32 -4.78
C GLN A 77 14.09 2.02 -5.46
N ASN A 78 13.87 0.95 -4.69
CA ASN A 78 13.38 -0.31 -5.22
C ASN A 78 11.96 -0.16 -5.77
N LEU A 79 11.08 0.57 -5.05
CA LEU A 79 9.72 0.84 -5.50
C LEU A 79 9.74 1.68 -6.78
N GLU A 80 10.50 2.77 -6.83
CA GLU A 80 10.63 3.63 -8.03
C GLU A 80 11.12 2.82 -9.24
N LEU A 81 12.10 1.94 -9.06
CA LEU A 81 12.58 1.06 -10.13
C LEU A 81 11.47 0.14 -10.64
N VAL A 82 10.75 -0.50 -9.73
CA VAL A 82 9.64 -1.41 -10.08
C VAL A 82 8.50 -0.66 -10.78
N GLU A 83 8.14 0.53 -10.31
CA GLU A 83 7.11 1.37 -10.92
C GLU A 83 7.49 1.84 -12.32
N LYS A 84 8.77 2.15 -12.53
CA LYS A 84 9.29 2.51 -13.85
C LYS A 84 9.22 1.34 -14.83
N GLU A 85 9.60 0.13 -14.42
CA GLU A 85 9.52 -1.07 -15.26
C GLU A 85 8.08 -1.45 -15.61
N LEU A 86 7.13 -1.20 -14.70
CA LEU A 86 5.70 -1.43 -14.94
C LEU A 86 4.99 -0.26 -15.67
N GLU A 87 5.66 0.87 -15.85
CA GLU A 87 5.08 2.13 -16.29
C GLU A 87 3.85 2.59 -15.46
N THR A 88 3.73 2.15 -14.20
CA THR A 88 2.52 2.40 -13.36
C THR A 88 2.29 3.87 -13.13
N THR A 89 3.34 4.69 -13.03
CA THR A 89 3.22 6.15 -12.91
C THR A 89 2.42 6.78 -14.06
N ARG A 90 2.49 6.20 -15.27
CA ARG A 90 1.68 6.64 -16.42
C ARG A 90 0.26 6.11 -16.34
N LEU A 91 0.09 4.85 -15.95
CA LEU A 91 -1.19 4.14 -15.91
C LEU A 91 -2.12 4.67 -14.81
N GLU A 92 -1.54 5.07 -13.67
CA GLU A 92 -2.25 5.59 -12.49
C GLU A 92 -2.35 7.12 -12.45
N LYS A 93 -1.88 7.78 -13.51
CA LYS A 93 -1.95 9.23 -13.63
C LYS A 93 -3.42 9.67 -13.50
N PRO A 94 -3.74 10.54 -12.52
CA PRO A 94 -5.11 11.02 -12.32
C PRO A 94 -5.70 11.65 -13.58
N LEU A 95 -6.89 11.19 -13.98
CA LEU A 95 -7.64 11.75 -15.12
C LEU A 95 -8.89 12.51 -14.65
N ALA A 96 -9.53 12.03 -13.60
CA ALA A 96 -10.71 12.66 -13.01
C ALA A 96 -10.38 13.36 -11.68
N TRP A 97 -11.21 14.34 -11.28
CA TRP A 97 -11.08 14.98 -9.96
C TRP A 97 -11.15 13.98 -8.80
N SER A 98 -11.91 12.89 -8.98
CA SER A 98 -12.00 11.78 -8.01
C SER A 98 -10.66 11.08 -7.83
N ASP A 99 -9.86 10.95 -8.89
CA ASP A 99 -8.52 10.33 -8.81
C ASP A 99 -7.56 11.23 -8.03
N TYR A 100 -7.63 12.55 -8.23
CA TYR A 100 -6.84 13.50 -7.45
C TYR A 100 -7.22 13.46 -5.96
N ALA A 101 -8.51 13.35 -5.66
CA ALA A 101 -9.00 13.23 -4.29
C ALA A 101 -8.52 11.94 -3.62
N VAL A 102 -8.64 10.80 -4.31
CA VAL A 102 -8.17 9.50 -3.83
C VAL A 102 -6.65 9.50 -3.60
N ARG A 103 -5.87 9.97 -4.59
CA ARG A 103 -4.41 10.04 -4.46
C ARG A 103 -3.96 11.00 -3.36
N GLY A 104 -4.61 12.15 -3.24
CA GLY A 104 -4.32 13.11 -2.17
C GLY A 104 -4.65 12.55 -0.79
N ALA A 105 -5.73 11.79 -0.66
CA ALA A 105 -6.09 11.10 0.58
C ALA A 105 -5.04 10.06 0.98
N MET A 106 -4.57 9.23 0.03
CA MET A 106 -3.52 8.23 0.30
C MET A 106 -2.24 8.88 0.84
N ILE A 107 -1.74 9.92 0.16
CA ILE A 107 -0.53 10.65 0.59
C ILE A 107 -0.74 11.28 1.99
N ALA A 108 -1.94 11.83 2.25
CA ALA A 108 -2.23 12.43 3.55
C ALA A 108 -2.27 11.39 4.69
N SER A 109 -2.70 10.16 4.40
CA SER A 109 -2.75 9.06 5.38
C SER A 109 -1.39 8.44 5.72
N GLU A 110 -0.30 8.83 5.05
CA GLU A 110 1.08 8.43 5.37
C GLU A 110 1.61 9.17 6.61
N GLY A 111 0.82 9.24 7.68
CA GLY A 111 1.17 9.89 8.95
C GLY A 111 1.11 11.42 8.94
N ILE A 112 0.87 12.08 7.80
CA ILE A 112 0.72 13.54 7.72
C ILE A 112 -0.50 13.99 8.52
N LEU A 113 -1.65 13.32 8.35
CA LEU A 113 -2.87 13.65 9.09
C LEU A 113 -2.68 13.48 10.60
N SER A 114 -2.08 12.38 11.04
CA SER A 114 -1.85 12.10 12.46
C SER A 114 -0.83 13.08 13.07
N THR A 115 0.20 13.45 12.31
CA THR A 115 1.18 14.49 12.70
C THR A 115 0.52 15.86 12.82
N LEU A 116 -0.32 16.24 11.86
CA LEU A 116 -1.08 17.50 11.91
C LEU A 116 -2.05 17.51 13.09
N ALA A 117 -2.72 16.39 13.37
CA ALA A 117 -3.60 16.24 14.53
C ALA A 117 -2.85 16.48 15.84
N LEU A 118 -1.62 15.97 15.96
CA LEU A 118 -0.76 16.20 17.13
C LEU A 118 -0.39 17.67 17.29
N PHE A 119 0.01 18.35 16.21
CA PHE A 119 0.33 19.79 16.27
C PHE A 119 -0.89 20.62 16.67
N VAL A 120 -2.06 20.32 16.12
CA VAL A 120 -3.31 21.00 16.47
C VAL A 120 -3.67 20.74 17.93
N LEU A 121 -3.51 19.51 18.43
CA LEU A 121 -3.74 19.17 19.82
C LEU A 121 -2.81 19.96 20.76
N ILE A 122 -1.51 20.02 20.46
CA ILE A 122 -0.54 20.77 21.27
C ILE A 122 -0.88 22.27 21.28
N ALA A 123 -1.08 22.87 20.11
CA ALA A 123 -1.41 24.30 20.00
C ALA A 123 -2.73 24.63 20.70
N GLY A 124 -3.73 23.78 20.52
CA GLY A 124 -5.04 23.91 21.15
C GLY A 124 -4.97 23.74 22.67
N MET A 125 -4.18 22.80 23.19
CA MET A 125 -3.94 22.65 24.63
C MET A 125 -3.34 23.92 25.24
N VAL A 126 -2.33 24.53 24.59
CA VAL A 126 -1.74 25.80 25.05
C VAL A 126 -2.80 26.91 25.09
N GLY A 127 -3.66 26.99 24.07
CA GLY A 127 -4.75 27.98 24.04
C GLY A 127 -5.82 27.76 25.11
N VAL A 128 -6.23 26.50 25.32
CA VAL A 128 -7.20 26.10 26.35
C VAL A 128 -6.66 26.34 27.74
N LEU A 129 -5.39 26.01 28.02
CA LEU A 129 -4.76 26.26 29.34
C LEU A 129 -4.77 27.76 29.70
N LYS A 130 -4.64 28.64 28.70
CA LYS A 130 -4.71 30.10 28.90
C LYS A 130 -6.13 30.59 29.18
N LYS A 131 -7.14 30.09 28.45
CA LYS A 131 -8.54 30.54 28.58
C LYS A 131 -9.37 29.76 29.60
N LYS A 132 -8.90 28.59 30.04
CA LYS A 132 -9.60 27.62 30.91
C LYS A 132 -11.04 27.32 30.48
N SER A 133 -11.30 27.35 29.17
CA SER A 133 -12.64 27.16 28.61
C SER A 133 -12.88 25.69 28.26
N LEU A 134 -13.86 25.07 28.92
CA LEU A 134 -14.26 23.68 28.65
C LEU A 134 -14.84 23.49 27.25
N SER A 135 -15.58 24.48 26.73
CA SER A 135 -16.16 24.41 25.37
C SER A 135 -15.07 24.47 24.29
N ALA A 136 -14.04 25.28 24.48
CA ALA A 136 -12.89 25.31 23.58
C ALA A 136 -12.13 23.97 23.58
N PHE A 137 -11.99 23.34 24.75
CA PHE A 137 -11.38 22.02 24.86
C PHE A 137 -12.21 20.93 24.15
N ALA A 138 -13.52 20.94 24.34
CA ALA A 138 -14.43 20.00 23.69
C ALA A 138 -14.38 20.15 22.16
N ALA A 139 -14.42 21.38 21.64
CA ALA A 139 -14.32 21.65 20.21
C ALA A 139 -12.99 21.15 19.61
N LEU A 140 -11.87 21.40 20.29
CA LEU A 140 -10.55 20.90 19.89
C LEU A 140 -10.53 19.37 19.84
N THR A 141 -11.06 18.73 20.89
CA THR A 141 -11.08 17.26 20.99
C THR A 141 -11.89 16.65 19.85
N VAL A 142 -13.08 17.20 19.56
CA VAL A 142 -13.91 16.76 18.42
C VAL A 142 -13.15 16.94 17.11
N PHE A 143 -12.46 18.07 16.91
CA PHE A 143 -11.69 18.32 15.70
C PHE A 143 -10.54 17.31 15.51
N VAL A 144 -9.79 17.01 16.57
CA VAL A 144 -8.72 15.99 16.54
C VAL A 144 -9.31 14.60 16.24
N LEU A 145 -10.43 14.23 16.86
CA LEU A 145 -11.11 12.96 16.59
C LEU A 145 -11.58 12.85 15.13
N LEU A 146 -12.01 13.95 14.51
CA LEU A 146 -12.36 13.96 13.08
C LEU A 146 -11.14 13.68 12.19
N ILE A 147 -9.98 14.28 12.49
CA ILE A 147 -8.76 14.03 11.72
C ILE A 147 -8.31 12.57 11.86
N VAL A 148 -8.27 12.05 13.09
CA VAL A 148 -7.90 10.64 13.35
C VAL A 148 -8.92 9.69 12.72
N GLY A 149 -10.21 9.99 12.80
CA GLY A 149 -11.26 9.19 12.16
C GLY A 149 -11.15 9.18 10.64
N LEU A 150 -10.76 10.30 10.02
CA LEU A 150 -10.50 10.39 8.59
C LEU A 150 -9.28 9.56 8.18
N ASP A 151 -8.18 9.66 8.94
CA ASP A 151 -6.97 8.87 8.74
C ASP A 151 -7.24 7.36 8.82
N PHE A 152 -7.99 6.94 9.85
CA PHE A 152 -8.43 5.55 10.00
C PHE A 152 -9.32 5.09 8.84
N TRP A 153 -10.26 5.94 8.41
CA TRP A 153 -11.15 5.62 7.29
C TRP A 153 -10.40 5.45 5.97
N ILE A 154 -9.44 6.32 5.67
CA ILE A 154 -8.61 6.20 4.46
C ILE A 154 -7.76 4.93 4.52
N ASN A 155 -7.15 4.64 5.66
CA ASN A 155 -6.35 3.42 5.84
C ASN A 155 -7.17 2.12 5.74
N SER A 156 -8.50 2.20 5.95
CA SER A 156 -9.43 1.08 5.79
C SER A 156 -9.87 0.81 4.34
N TRP A 157 -9.43 1.62 3.38
CA TRP A 157 -9.80 1.46 1.98
C TRP A 157 -9.27 0.13 1.40
N PRO A 158 -10.08 -0.60 0.60
CA PRO A 158 -9.68 -1.86 0.00
C PRO A 158 -8.74 -1.63 -1.19
N LEU A 159 -7.51 -1.25 -0.88
CA LEU A 159 -6.43 -1.07 -1.83
C LEU A 159 -5.83 -2.42 -2.20
N ALA A 160 -5.54 -2.62 -3.48
CA ALA A 160 -4.93 -3.84 -3.97
C ALA A 160 -4.00 -3.55 -5.14
N VAL A 161 -3.01 -4.42 -5.32
CA VAL A 161 -2.14 -4.43 -6.49
C VAL A 161 -2.52 -5.58 -7.39
N VAL A 162 -2.60 -5.31 -8.70
CA VAL A 162 -2.90 -6.33 -9.70
C VAL A 162 -1.68 -7.24 -9.87
N SER A 163 -1.76 -8.51 -9.51
CA SER A 163 -0.59 -9.41 -9.61
C SER A 163 -0.37 -9.96 -11.01
N ALA A 164 -1.42 -10.07 -11.82
CA ALA A 164 -1.38 -10.52 -13.20
C ALA A 164 -2.41 -9.76 -14.06
N PRO A 165 -2.18 -9.60 -15.38
CA PRO A 165 -3.09 -8.85 -16.23
C PRO A 165 -4.51 -9.41 -16.26
N GLN A 166 -5.52 -8.53 -16.29
CA GLN A 166 -6.93 -8.90 -16.15
C GLN A 166 -7.84 -8.19 -17.14
N GLY A 167 -8.84 -8.89 -17.67
CA GLY A 167 -9.88 -8.25 -18.48
C GLY A 167 -10.88 -7.45 -17.64
N ILE A 168 -11.06 -6.17 -17.97
CA ILE A 168 -12.08 -5.29 -17.39
C ILE A 168 -13.40 -5.45 -18.14
N GLN A 169 -14.48 -5.65 -17.39
CA GLN A 169 -15.83 -5.87 -17.90
C GLN A 169 -16.77 -4.74 -17.50
N ASP A 170 -17.83 -4.55 -18.28
CA ASP A 170 -18.85 -3.52 -18.02
C ASP A 170 -19.80 -3.87 -16.86
N GLY A 171 -19.89 -5.16 -16.51
CA GLY A 171 -20.73 -5.65 -15.42
C GLY A 171 -20.14 -6.87 -14.70
N PRO A 172 -20.70 -7.25 -13.53
CA PRO A 172 -20.22 -8.37 -12.72
C PRO A 172 -20.70 -9.72 -13.27
N SER A 173 -20.43 -10.00 -14.54
CA SER A 173 -20.80 -11.25 -15.18
C SER A 173 -19.95 -11.53 -16.41
N ALA A 174 -19.54 -12.79 -16.57
CA ALA A 174 -18.72 -13.25 -17.69
C ALA A 174 -19.40 -13.11 -19.07
N ILE A 175 -20.68 -12.75 -19.12
CA ILE A 175 -21.40 -12.45 -20.37
C ILE A 175 -20.99 -11.09 -20.96
N PHE A 176 -20.46 -10.18 -20.13
CA PHE A 176 -20.06 -8.86 -20.60
C PHE A 176 -18.72 -8.96 -21.34
N PRO A 177 -18.58 -8.27 -22.48
CA PRO A 177 -17.33 -8.26 -23.22
C PRO A 177 -16.23 -7.62 -22.38
N THR A 178 -15.01 -8.11 -22.59
CA THR A 178 -13.81 -7.44 -22.05
C THR A 178 -13.55 -6.19 -22.88
N ARG A 179 -13.56 -5.04 -22.22
CA ARG A 179 -13.36 -3.73 -22.87
C ARG A 179 -11.88 -3.41 -23.03
N GLU A 180 -11.13 -3.63 -21.97
CA GLU A 180 -9.71 -3.31 -21.87
C GLU A 180 -9.03 -4.29 -20.92
N GLU A 181 -7.71 -4.39 -21.00
CA GLU A 181 -6.89 -5.17 -20.09
C GLU A 181 -6.29 -4.24 -19.02
N LEU A 182 -6.49 -4.60 -17.75
CA LEU A 182 -5.83 -4.02 -16.59
C LEU A 182 -4.43 -4.63 -16.46
N PRO A 183 -3.35 -3.86 -16.64
CA PRO A 183 -2.00 -4.40 -16.55
C PRO A 183 -1.64 -4.86 -15.14
N ALA A 184 -0.70 -5.81 -15.05
CA ALA A 184 -0.08 -6.17 -13.78
C ALA A 184 0.64 -4.98 -13.16
N GLY A 185 0.72 -4.98 -11.85
CA GLY A 185 1.35 -3.95 -11.05
C GLY A 185 0.44 -2.78 -10.71
N VAL A 186 -0.66 -2.52 -11.43
CA VAL A 186 -1.50 -1.33 -11.16
C VAL A 186 -2.10 -1.36 -9.76
N LEU A 187 -2.03 -0.22 -9.05
CA LEU A 187 -2.68 0.00 -7.76
C LEU A 187 -4.14 0.38 -8.00
N VAL A 188 -5.04 -0.37 -7.38
CA VAL A 188 -6.48 -0.19 -7.52
C VAL A 188 -7.17 -0.02 -6.18
N LEU A 189 -8.18 0.85 -6.15
CA LEU A 189 -9.21 0.85 -5.11
C LEU A 189 -10.38 0.03 -5.63
N ALA A 190 -10.68 -1.11 -5.02
CA ALA A 190 -11.69 -2.01 -5.54
C ALA A 190 -12.64 -2.51 -4.45
N THR A 191 -13.94 -2.38 -4.67
CA THR A 191 -14.97 -2.88 -3.74
C THR A 191 -15.45 -4.27 -4.14
N HIS A 192 -15.76 -5.10 -3.14
CA HIS A 192 -16.12 -6.50 -3.33
C HIS A 192 -17.63 -6.69 -3.57
N GLN A 193 -17.98 -7.54 -4.54
CA GLN A 193 -19.35 -7.99 -4.77
C GLN A 193 -19.36 -9.45 -5.27
N GLY A 194 -19.38 -10.40 -4.34
CA GLY A 194 -19.36 -11.83 -4.67
C GLY A 194 -18.04 -12.21 -5.35
N GLU A 195 -18.10 -12.86 -6.51
CA GLU A 195 -16.87 -13.23 -7.24
C GLU A 195 -16.22 -12.07 -8.02
N TRP A 196 -16.80 -10.87 -7.93
CA TRP A 196 -16.38 -9.70 -8.70
C TRP A 196 -15.89 -8.59 -7.80
N ARG A 197 -14.98 -7.78 -8.33
CA ARG A 197 -14.62 -6.49 -7.75
C ARG A 197 -14.88 -5.37 -8.73
N LYS A 198 -15.43 -4.27 -8.21
CA LYS A 198 -15.60 -3.04 -8.97
C LYS A 198 -14.42 -2.12 -8.69
N ILE A 199 -13.69 -1.76 -9.74
CA ILE A 199 -12.59 -0.80 -9.68
C ILE A 199 -13.18 0.62 -9.61
N LEU A 200 -12.74 1.39 -8.62
CA LEU A 200 -13.13 2.78 -8.39
C LEU A 200 -12.01 3.75 -8.77
N TYR A 201 -10.76 3.36 -8.50
CA TYR A 201 -9.54 4.09 -8.84
C TYR A 201 -8.52 3.12 -9.45
N PRO A 202 -7.75 3.54 -10.48
CA PRO A 202 -7.87 4.82 -11.19
C PRO A 202 -9.10 4.84 -12.09
N SER A 203 -9.67 6.03 -12.34
CA SER A 203 -10.93 6.15 -13.10
C SER A 203 -10.85 5.57 -14.52
N ARG A 204 -9.65 5.55 -15.12
CA ARG A 204 -9.36 4.95 -16.42
C ARG A 204 -9.80 3.48 -16.50
N TYR A 205 -9.58 2.74 -15.43
CA TYR A 205 -9.85 1.30 -15.37
C TYR A 205 -11.14 0.98 -14.61
N GLN A 206 -12.07 1.94 -14.54
CA GLN A 206 -13.37 1.68 -13.93
C GLN A 206 -14.12 0.58 -14.68
N GLY A 207 -14.57 -0.41 -13.92
CA GLY A 207 -15.27 -1.58 -14.43
C GLY A 207 -15.20 -2.72 -13.42
N TRP A 208 -15.48 -3.92 -13.90
CA TRP A 208 -15.54 -5.13 -13.09
C TRP A 208 -14.44 -6.09 -13.49
N ILE A 209 -13.77 -6.64 -12.48
CA ILE A 209 -12.78 -7.70 -12.63
C ILE A 209 -13.14 -8.87 -11.72
N LYS A 210 -12.65 -10.06 -12.06
CA LYS A 210 -12.81 -11.22 -11.18
C LYS A 210 -11.98 -11.03 -9.92
N ASN A 211 -12.42 -11.62 -8.81
CA ASN A 211 -11.70 -11.61 -7.54
C ASN A 211 -10.44 -12.51 -7.51
N THR A 212 -9.90 -12.85 -8.67
CA THR A 212 -8.66 -13.62 -8.83
C THR A 212 -7.56 -12.62 -9.17
N GLY A 213 -6.31 -12.75 -8.72
CA GLY A 213 -5.21 -11.91 -9.21
C GLY A 213 -5.12 -10.47 -8.68
N LEU A 214 -5.77 -10.20 -7.54
CA LEU A 214 -5.57 -8.99 -6.76
C LEU A 214 -4.91 -9.35 -5.43
N GLU A 215 -3.84 -8.65 -5.09
CA GLU A 215 -3.17 -8.77 -3.80
C GLU A 215 -3.55 -7.55 -2.95
N GLU A 216 -4.32 -7.78 -1.89
CA GLU A 216 -4.80 -6.70 -1.02
C GLU A 216 -3.69 -6.16 -0.12
N LEU A 217 -3.53 -4.84 -0.13
CA LEU A 217 -2.70 -4.15 0.83
C LEU A 217 -3.43 -4.11 2.17
N LYS A 218 -2.78 -4.56 3.24
CA LYS A 218 -3.36 -4.64 4.59
C LYS A 218 -2.70 -3.70 5.59
#